data_AF-K1PMB3-F1
#
_entry.id   AF-K1PMB3-F1
#
_cell.length_a   1.000
_cell.length_b   1.000
_cell.length_c   1.000
_cell.angle_alpha   90.00
_cell.angle_beta   90.00
_cell.angle_gamma   90.00
#
_symmetry.space_group_name_H-M   'P 1'
#
loop_
_entity.id
_entity.type
_entity.pdbx_description
1 polymer ?
#
loop_
_entity_poly.entity_id
_entity_poly.type
_entity_poly.pdbx_seq_one_letter_code
_entity_poly.pdbx_strand_id
1 'polypeptide(L)'
;MEPSKIRRVDAFEKSYTPNGQNTRVAAPNSPGTMSQRYQRFRSSLQEYGNSASFHGLRFVTDPLANKPRRLIWLCLLTACLAVLVYQIVDRVTHFYSYPVTVNVKVNYNTTLQFPAVTICNQNAFK
;
A
#
# COMPACT_ATOMS: atom_id res chain seq x y z
N MET A 1 -57.24 -26.19 33.99
CA MET A 1 -56.29 -25.07 34.17
C MET A 1 -55.07 -25.42 33.32
N GLU A 2 -54.84 -24.59 32.31
CA GLU A 2 -54.03 -24.83 31.11
C GLU A 2 -52.51 -24.96 31.39
N PRO A 3 -51.75 -25.68 30.55
CA PRO A 3 -50.32 -25.97 30.71
C PRO A 3 -49.45 -24.96 29.93
N SER A 4 -48.11 -25.08 30.05
CA SER A 4 -47.05 -24.60 29.13
C SER A 4 -45.98 -23.71 29.76
N LYS A 5 -44.74 -24.22 29.80
CA LYS A 5 -43.65 -23.68 28.98
C LYS A 5 -42.36 -24.51 29.18
N ILE A 6 -42.20 -25.47 28.28
CA ILE A 6 -40.88 -25.88 27.80
C ILE A 6 -40.30 -24.66 27.06
N ARG A 7 -39.35 -23.96 27.68
CA ARG A 7 -38.59 -22.87 27.03
C ARG A 7 -37.10 -23.21 27.07
N ARG A 8 -36.72 -24.28 26.37
CA ARG A 8 -35.30 -24.65 26.15
C ARG A 8 -34.90 -24.56 24.66
N VAL A 9 -35.66 -23.82 23.85
CA VAL A 9 -35.35 -23.59 22.43
C VAL A 9 -34.81 -22.20 22.12
N ASP A 10 -34.73 -21.29 23.10
CA ASP A 10 -34.30 -19.90 22.84
C ASP A 10 -32.77 -19.70 22.90
N ALA A 11 -31.97 -20.76 23.09
CA ALA A 11 -30.51 -20.68 23.14
C ALA A 11 -29.83 -20.82 21.76
N PHE A 12 -30.63 -20.94 20.68
CA PHE A 12 -30.13 -21.11 19.31
C PHE A 12 -30.43 -19.92 18.38
N GLU A 13 -30.80 -18.76 18.91
CA GLU A 13 -30.73 -17.50 18.15
C GLU A 13 -29.47 -16.73 18.55
N LYS A 14 -28.34 -17.37 18.25
CA LYS A 14 -27.07 -16.69 18.07
C LYS A 14 -27.17 -15.94 16.74
N SER A 15 -27.98 -14.89 16.71
CA SER A 15 -28.21 -14.03 15.55
C SER A 15 -26.97 -13.18 15.34
N TYR A 16 -25.99 -13.81 14.68
CA TYR A 16 -25.16 -13.13 13.70
C TYR A 16 -26.06 -12.18 12.89
N THR A 17 -25.90 -10.87 13.10
CA THR A 17 -26.41 -9.86 12.19
C THR A 17 -25.22 -8.98 11.78
N PRO A 18 -24.86 -8.97 10.49
CA PRO A 18 -23.87 -8.04 9.98
C PRO A 18 -24.60 -6.70 9.93
N ASN A 19 -24.19 -5.72 10.72
CA ASN A 19 -24.85 -4.42 10.70
C ASN A 19 -24.39 -3.63 9.46
N GLY A 20 -24.98 -4.02 8.33
CA GLY A 20 -25.72 -3.20 7.40
C GLY A 20 -25.45 -1.71 7.45
N GLN A 21 -24.88 -1.25 6.34
CA GLN A 21 -24.83 0.13 5.91
C GLN A 21 -26.18 0.83 6.12
N ASN A 22 -26.21 1.83 6.99
CA ASN A 22 -27.36 2.73 7.12
C ASN A 22 -27.23 3.84 6.06
N THR A 23 -27.47 3.50 4.80
CA THR A 23 -27.66 4.46 3.70
C THR A 23 -29.02 5.15 3.88
N ARG A 24 -29.06 6.18 4.73
CA ARG A 24 -30.07 7.24 4.59
C ARG A 24 -29.43 8.42 3.87
N VAL A 25 -29.66 8.47 2.56
CA VAL A 25 -29.36 9.63 1.73
C VAL A 25 -30.37 10.74 2.06
N ALA A 26 -29.83 11.86 2.54
CA ALA A 26 -30.27 13.25 2.48
C ALA A 26 -31.67 13.67 3.00
N ALA A 27 -31.67 14.56 4.01
CA ALA A 27 -32.50 15.76 3.97
C ALA A 27 -31.60 16.95 3.59
N PRO A 28 -31.95 17.77 2.58
CA PRO A 28 -31.17 18.93 2.17
C PRO A 28 -31.46 20.10 3.13
N ASN A 29 -30.56 21.07 3.22
CA ASN A 29 -30.74 22.38 3.86
C ASN A 29 -30.26 22.56 5.32
N SER A 30 -29.08 22.05 5.66
CA SER A 30 -28.30 22.63 6.78
C SER A 30 -26.88 22.93 6.31
N PRO A 31 -26.37 24.16 6.49
CA PRO A 31 -24.98 24.48 6.18
C PRO A 31 -24.11 23.60 7.08
N GLY A 32 -23.51 22.56 6.48
CA GLY A 32 -22.77 21.54 7.21
C GLY A 32 -21.64 22.19 8.00
N THR A 33 -21.83 22.25 9.31
CA THR A 33 -20.82 22.71 10.26
C THR A 33 -19.56 21.86 10.08
N MET A 34 -18.37 22.47 10.18
CA MET A 34 -17.05 21.81 10.05
C MET A 34 -16.95 20.43 10.75
N SER A 35 -17.71 20.23 11.83
CA SER A 35 -17.87 18.98 12.55
C SER A 35 -18.42 17.80 11.73
N GLN A 36 -19.36 18.01 10.80
CA GLN A 36 -19.95 16.94 9.97
C GLN A 36 -18.95 16.39 8.96
N ARG A 37 -18.14 17.27 8.33
CA ARG A 37 -17.06 16.86 7.41
C ARG A 37 -15.99 16.05 8.13
N TYR A 38 -15.62 16.48 9.34
CA TYR A 38 -14.67 15.76 10.17
C TYR A 38 -15.19 14.37 10.56
N GLN A 39 -16.46 14.25 10.96
CA GLN A 39 -17.09 12.97 11.30
C GLN A 39 -17.11 12.00 10.11
N ARG A 40 -17.50 12.45 8.91
CA ARG A 40 -17.47 11.63 7.69
C ARG A 40 -16.05 11.22 7.30
N PHE A 41 -15.11 12.14 7.35
CA PHE A 41 -13.70 11.83 7.04
C PHE A 41 -13.13 10.82 8.03
N ARG A 42 -13.49 10.92 9.31
CA ARG A 42 -13.09 9.97 10.36
C ARG A 42 -13.68 8.59 10.14
N SER A 43 -14.96 8.49 9.79
CA SER A 43 -15.59 7.19 9.50
C SER A 43 -14.96 6.54 8.26
N SER A 44 -14.72 7.31 7.19
CA SER A 44 -14.05 6.81 5.99
C SER A 44 -12.62 6.37 6.29
N LEU A 45 -11.83 7.18 7.02
CA LEU A 45 -10.47 6.79 7.41
C LEU A 45 -10.43 5.55 8.31
N GLN A 46 -11.46 5.32 9.13
CA GLN A 46 -11.55 4.13 9.98
C GLN A 46 -11.90 2.89 9.17
N GLU A 47 -12.80 3.01 8.18
CA GLU A 47 -13.11 1.95 7.23
C GLU A 47 -11.90 1.60 6.37
N TYR A 48 -11.23 2.61 5.79
CA TYR A 48 -9.97 2.41 5.08
C TYR A 48 -8.86 1.88 5.99
N GLY A 49 -8.76 2.33 7.24
CA GLY A 49 -7.78 1.82 8.22
C GLY A 49 -7.97 0.36 8.56
N ASN A 50 -9.21 -0.14 8.51
CA ASN A 50 -9.54 -1.54 8.74
C ASN A 50 -9.36 -2.40 7.48
N SER A 51 -9.56 -1.84 6.28
CA SER A 51 -9.45 -2.54 5.00
C SER A 51 -8.08 -2.41 4.32
N ALA A 52 -7.26 -1.44 4.70
CA ALA A 52 -5.94 -1.22 4.10
C ALA A 52 -4.93 -2.23 4.65
N SER A 53 -4.23 -2.91 3.74
CA SER A 53 -3.13 -3.83 4.05
C SER A 53 -1.89 -3.15 4.65
N PHE A 54 -1.90 -1.81 4.79
CA PHE A 54 -0.87 -1.09 5.51
C PHE A 54 -1.02 -1.34 7.01
N HIS A 55 -0.27 -2.32 7.52
CA HIS A 55 -0.23 -2.74 8.93
C HIS A 55 -0.12 -1.60 9.96
N GLY A 56 0.32 -0.41 9.57
CA GLY A 56 0.46 0.76 10.45
C GLY A 56 -0.83 1.56 10.69
N LEU A 57 -1.83 1.51 9.80
CA LEU A 57 -2.98 2.44 9.86
C LEU A 57 -3.95 2.08 10.99
N ARG A 58 -4.07 0.79 11.32
CA ARG A 58 -4.86 0.28 12.45
C ARG A 58 -4.43 0.85 13.80
N PHE A 59 -3.13 1.10 13.99
CA PHE A 59 -2.60 1.66 15.24
C PHE A 59 -2.88 3.17 15.42
N VAL A 60 -3.23 3.87 14.33
CA VAL A 60 -3.62 5.30 14.37
C VAL A 60 -5.12 5.47 14.62
N THR A 61 -5.93 4.48 14.25
CA THR A 61 -7.39 4.50 14.37
C THR A 61 -7.89 3.90 15.67
N ASP A 62 -7.06 3.20 16.45
CA ASP A 62 -7.48 2.60 17.73
C ASP A 62 -7.94 3.69 18.73
N PRO A 63 -9.24 3.72 19.10
CA PRO A 63 -9.80 4.76 19.94
C PRO A 63 -9.36 4.66 21.41
N LEU A 64 -8.75 3.54 21.81
CA LEU A 64 -8.26 3.24 23.16
C LEU A 64 -6.78 3.63 23.37
N ALA A 65 -6.09 4.11 22.33
CA ALA A 65 -4.66 4.39 22.40
C ALA A 65 -4.35 5.81 22.92
N ASN A 66 -3.40 5.89 23.86
CA ASN A 66 -2.91 7.15 24.41
C ASN A 66 -2.39 8.09 23.30
N LYS A 67 -2.69 9.40 23.42
CA LYS A 67 -2.28 10.47 22.48
C LYS A 67 -0.81 10.40 21.99
N PRO A 68 0.21 10.19 22.84
CA PRO A 68 1.61 10.10 22.37
C PRO A 68 1.87 8.90 21.47
N ARG A 69 1.25 7.75 21.75
CA ARG A 69 1.39 6.55 20.91
C ARG A 69 0.85 6.79 19.51
N ARG A 70 -0.24 7.54 19.39
CA ARG A 70 -0.83 7.94 18.10
C ARG A 70 0.10 8.86 17.29
N LEU A 71 0.81 9.77 17.96
CA LEU A 71 1.80 10.63 17.30
C LEU A 71 2.97 9.83 16.77
N ILE A 72 3.50 8.87 17.54
CA ILE A 72 4.59 7.99 17.08
C ILE A 72 4.19 7.23 15.83
N TRP A 73 3.00 6.63 15.81
CA TRP A 73 2.52 5.91 14.63
C TRP A 73 2.32 6.81 13.41
N LEU A 74 1.84 8.04 13.62
CA LEU A 74 1.69 9.02 12.54
C LEU A 74 3.05 9.45 12.00
N CYS A 75 4.03 9.71 12.87
CA CYS A 75 5.40 10.00 12.46
C CYS A 75 6.02 8.83 11.70
N LEU A 76 5.85 7.59 12.17
CA LEU A 76 6.37 6.39 11.50
C LEU A 76 5.74 6.19 10.12
N LEU A 77 4.42 6.33 10.00
CA LEU A 77 3.74 6.26 8.71
C LEU A 77 4.21 7.34 7.75
N THR A 78 4.37 8.56 8.25
CA THR A 78 4.86 9.70 7.44
C THR A 78 6.29 9.47 6.99
N ALA A 79 7.16 8.99 7.87
CA ALA A 79 8.55 8.66 7.54
C ALA A 79 8.62 7.52 6.50
N CYS A 80 7.82 6.46 6.68
CA CYS A 80 7.75 5.36 5.71
C CYS A 80 7.28 5.85 4.34
N LEU A 81 6.26 6.71 4.29
CA LEU A 81 5.78 7.31 3.05
C LEU A 81 6.85 8.19 2.40
N ALA A 82 7.57 9.00 3.17
CA ALA A 82 8.64 9.84 2.66
C ALA A 82 9.77 9.01 2.04
N VAL A 83 10.21 7.93 2.72
CA VAL A 83 11.23 7.01 2.21
C VAL A 83 10.74 6.30 0.96
N LEU A 84 9.48 5.87 0.93
CA LEU A 84 8.88 5.25 -0.25
C LEU A 84 8.91 6.19 -1.46
N VAL A 85 8.47 7.44 -1.30
CA VAL A 85 8.50 8.44 -2.37
C VAL A 85 9.94 8.70 -2.83
N TYR A 86 10.88 8.85 -1.90
CA TYR A 86 12.29 9.03 -2.23
C TYR A 86 12.82 7.86 -3.08
N GLN A 87 12.56 6.62 -2.67
CA GLN A 87 12.98 5.42 -3.41
C GLN A 87 12.34 5.36 -4.80
N ILE A 88 11.06 5.72 -4.93
CA ILE A 88 10.39 5.75 -6.24
C ILE A 88 11.08 6.76 -7.16
N VAL A 89 11.33 7.98 -6.67
CA VAL A 89 11.99 9.04 -7.46
C VAL A 89 13.36 8.57 -7.90
N ASP A 90 14.18 8.07 -6.98
CA ASP A 90 15.53 7.57 -7.28
C ASP A 90 15.50 6.48 -8.38
N ARG A 91 14.62 5.48 -8.23
CA ARG A 91 14.48 4.39 -9.20
C ARG A 91 13.98 4.87 -10.56
N VAL A 92 13.04 5.81 -10.58
CA VAL A 92 12.54 6.41 -11.82
C VAL A 92 13.65 7.21 -12.51
N THR A 93 14.42 8.02 -11.77
CA THR A 93 15.57 8.74 -12.35
C THR A 93 16.66 7.82 -12.86
N HIS A 94 16.92 6.72 -12.16
CA HIS A 94 17.85 5.69 -12.59
C HIS A 94 17.36 5.00 -13.87
N PHE A 95 16.07 4.70 -13.97
CA PHE A 95 15.47 4.11 -15.17
C PHE A 95 15.61 5.04 -16.39
N TYR A 96 15.34 6.34 -16.24
CA TYR A 96 15.53 7.33 -17.30
C TYR A 96 17.00 7.57 -17.68
N SER A 97 17.94 7.18 -16.83
CA SER A 97 19.37 7.27 -17.13
C SER A 97 19.85 6.15 -18.07
N TYR A 98 18.95 5.25 -18.49
CA TYR A 98 19.23 4.08 -19.35
C TYR A 98 20.55 3.35 -19.02
N PRO A 99 20.80 2.99 -17.74
CA PRO A 99 22.02 2.29 -17.38
C PRO A 99 22.02 0.91 -18.03
N VAL A 100 22.95 0.68 -18.95
CA VAL A 100 23.15 -0.62 -19.59
C VAL A 100 24.07 -1.49 -18.72
N THR A 101 23.51 -2.53 -18.10
CA THR A 101 24.31 -3.52 -17.38
C THR A 101 24.89 -4.52 -18.38
N VAL A 102 26.15 -4.34 -18.79
CA VAL A 102 26.86 -5.31 -19.64
C VAL A 102 27.34 -6.49 -18.79
N ASN A 103 26.83 -7.69 -19.06
CA ASN A 103 27.29 -8.90 -18.41
C ASN A 103 28.46 -9.51 -19.20
N VAL A 104 29.69 -9.29 -18.75
CA VAL A 104 30.89 -9.86 -19.37
C VAL A 104 31.12 -11.26 -18.81
N LYS A 105 30.82 -12.30 -19.61
CA LYS A 105 31.18 -13.68 -19.28
C LYS A 105 32.37 -14.12 -20.11
N VAL A 106 33.48 -14.46 -19.44
CA VAL A 106 34.64 -15.09 -20.08
C VAL A 106 34.33 -16.58 -20.19
N ASN A 107 34.00 -17.03 -21.40
CA ASN A 107 33.82 -18.45 -21.70
C ASN A 107 35.07 -18.97 -22.41
N TYR A 108 35.73 -19.97 -21.83
CA TYR A 108 36.87 -20.63 -22.44
C TYR A 108 36.36 -21.73 -23.37
N ASN A 109 36.37 -21.46 -24.67
CA ASN A 109 36.05 -22.45 -25.70
C ASN A 109 37.36 -23.04 -26.26
N THR A 110 37.39 -24.35 -26.45
CA THR A 110 38.54 -25.09 -27.02
C THR A 110 38.72 -24.82 -28.52
N THR A 111 37.71 -24.24 -29.18
CA THR A 111 37.77 -23.84 -30.59
C THR A 111 37.31 -22.38 -30.74
N LEU A 112 38.20 -21.51 -31.22
CA LEU A 112 37.90 -20.11 -31.54
C LEU A 112 38.28 -19.84 -33.00
N GLN A 113 37.41 -19.17 -33.75
CA GLN A 113 37.74 -18.78 -35.12
C GLN A 113 38.79 -17.67 -35.09
N PHE A 114 39.87 -17.82 -35.86
CA PHE A 114 40.90 -16.80 -35.96
C PHE A 114 40.36 -15.57 -36.73
N PRO A 115 40.53 -14.34 -36.23
CA PRO A 115 39.98 -13.15 -36.87
C PRO A 115 40.72 -12.82 -38.16
N ALA A 116 40.08 -12.07 -39.04
CA ALA A 116 40.74 -11.52 -40.22
C ALA A 116 41.81 -10.51 -39.78
N VAL A 117 43.08 -10.81 -40.10
CA VAL A 117 44.19 -9.88 -39.87
C VAL A 117 44.43 -9.12 -41.18
N THR A 118 44.18 -7.82 -41.16
CA THR A 118 44.51 -6.94 -42.29
C THR A 118 45.80 -6.19 -41.97
N ILE A 119 46.82 -6.37 -42.80
CA ILE A 119 48.10 -5.65 -42.69
C ILE A 119 48.13 -4.57 -43.76
N CYS A 120 48.23 -3.32 -43.32
CA CYS A 120 48.34 -2.16 -44.20
C CYS A 120 49.78 -1.64 -44.19
N ASN A 121 50.32 -1.30 -45.36
CA ASN A 121 51.56 -0.51 -45.44
C ASN A 121 51.23 0.92 -45.00
N GLN A 122 51.99 1.48 -44.06
CA GLN A 122 51.82 2.88 -43.61
C GLN A 122 52.30 3.89 -44.66
N ASN A 123 52.96 3.45 -45.73
CA ASN A 123 53.29 4.32 -46.83
C ASN A 123 52.05 4.58 -47.71
N ALA A 124 51.55 5.82 -47.69
CA ALA A 124 50.38 6.24 -48.46
C ALA A 124 50.66 6.48 -49.95
N PHE A 125 51.94 6.45 -50.38
CA PHE A 125 52.34 6.76 -51.76
C PHE A 125 53.41 5.80 -52.27
N LYS A 126 53.45 5.60 -53.59
CA LYS A 126 54.37 4.69 -54.28
C LYS A 126 55.54 5.43 -54.90
#